data_AF-A0A250JG51-F1
#
_entry.id   AF-A0A250JG51-F1
#
_cell.length_a   1.000
_cell.length_b   1.000
_cell.length_c   1.000
_cell.angle_alpha   90.00
_cell.angle_beta   90.00
_cell.angle_gamma   90.00
#
_symmetry.space_group_name_H-M   'P 1'
#
loop_
_entity.id
_entity.type
_entity.pdbx_description
1 polymer ?
#
loop_
_entity_poly.entity_id
_entity_poly.type
_entity_poly.pdbx_seq_one_letter_code
_entity_poly.pdbx_strand_id
1 'polypeptide(L)'
;MRHSVKRCALSLIALLSWGAASTALAQVDSRTASLSRQLGQGMEPGARSRAASGLGASDDPEALGPLCEGLKDTSEQVRAAAAQALGVLKEVAGVECLKARKGEPDSAARAAILASIKTLQSLKEQPPRFYVQLVDVKDRTGQLSPEVLRFTEARMRRKLSQLGAMVAPARENKSAAQGVLRKYGVRGFRLQAEIHDTESGGLQVTMACISYPDQTLLGDVELHAGGAKPEDLLKVLAPRIIEEAADTFEWDT
;
A
#
# COMPACT_ATOMS: atom_id res chain seq x y z
N MET A 1 42.24 -44.47 3.77
CA MET A 1 42.56 -43.69 4.99
C MET A 1 41.35 -42.83 5.31
N ARG A 2 40.72 -43.09 6.45
CA ARG A 2 39.54 -42.37 6.96
C ARG A 2 40.01 -41.10 7.66
N HIS A 3 39.56 -39.93 7.23
CA HIS A 3 39.65 -38.73 8.05
C HIS A 3 38.26 -38.24 8.41
N SER A 4 37.93 -38.51 9.67
CA SER A 4 36.77 -38.06 10.41
C SER A 4 36.94 -36.58 10.74
N VAL A 5 36.04 -35.72 10.25
CA VAL A 5 35.93 -34.34 10.74
C VAL A 5 34.89 -34.34 11.85
N LYS A 6 35.37 -34.08 13.07
CA LYS A 6 34.62 -34.05 14.32
C LYS A 6 33.69 -32.83 14.34
N ARG A 7 32.41 -33.06 14.63
CA ARG A 7 31.43 -32.01 14.97
C ARG A 7 31.72 -31.51 16.39
N CYS A 8 32.04 -30.23 16.53
CA CYS A 8 32.19 -29.58 17.83
C CYS A 8 30.85 -28.94 18.20
N ALA A 9 30.19 -29.49 19.21
CA ALA A 9 29.02 -28.90 19.86
C ALA A 9 29.50 -27.92 20.94
N LEU A 10 29.04 -26.67 20.88
CA LEU A 10 29.20 -25.69 21.96
C LEU A 10 27.82 -25.11 22.26
N SER A 11 27.23 -25.62 23.33
CA SER A 11 26.03 -25.11 23.96
C SER A 11 26.39 -23.87 24.79
N LEU A 12 25.85 -22.71 24.43
CA LEU A 12 25.87 -21.52 25.28
C LEU A 12 24.46 -21.28 25.81
N ILE A 13 24.30 -21.57 27.10
CA ILE A 13 23.13 -21.22 27.91
C ILE A 13 23.24 -19.72 28.21
N ALA A 14 22.36 -18.91 27.64
CA ALA A 14 22.17 -17.53 28.04
C ALA A 14 20.94 -17.45 28.97
N LEU A 15 21.19 -16.98 30.19
CA LEU A 15 20.26 -16.90 31.30
C LEU A 15 19.10 -15.91 31.01
N LEU A 16 17.91 -16.33 31.44
CA LEU A 16 16.65 -15.59 31.45
C LEU A 16 16.77 -14.25 32.19
N SER A 17 16.65 -13.14 31.47
CA SER A 17 16.14 -11.89 32.03
C SER A 17 14.61 -11.87 31.91
N TRP A 18 13.93 -12.45 32.89
CA TRP A 18 12.49 -12.24 33.07
C TRP A 18 12.25 -10.87 33.68
N GLY A 19 11.65 -9.97 32.92
CA GLY A 19 11.07 -8.74 33.46
C GLY A 19 11.06 -7.58 32.48
N ALA A 20 9.84 -7.19 32.07
CA ALA A 20 9.48 -5.93 31.40
C ALA A 20 9.76 -5.80 29.88
N ALA A 21 9.19 -6.69 29.06
CA ALA A 21 8.97 -6.39 27.63
C ALA A 21 7.54 -6.71 27.13
N SER A 22 6.61 -7.07 28.01
CA SER A 22 5.32 -7.65 27.60
C SER A 22 4.11 -6.72 27.70
N THR A 23 4.27 -5.44 28.07
CA THR A 23 3.14 -4.50 28.18
C THR A 23 3.12 -3.39 27.12
N ALA A 24 4.06 -3.35 26.19
CA ALA A 24 4.13 -2.30 25.16
C ALA A 24 3.48 -2.65 23.81
N LEU A 25 2.99 -3.88 23.60
CA LEU A 25 2.45 -4.34 22.31
C LEU A 25 0.94 -4.61 22.30
N ALA A 26 0.22 -4.24 23.37
CA ALA A 26 -1.23 -4.45 23.48
C ALA A 26 -2.09 -3.25 23.02
N GLN A 27 -1.47 -2.15 22.56
CA GLN A 27 -2.18 -1.01 21.96
C GLN A 27 -1.48 -0.56 20.68
N VAL A 28 -1.64 -1.34 19.61
CA VAL A 28 -1.44 -0.80 18.26
C VAL A 28 -2.67 -1.17 17.46
N ASP A 29 -3.75 -0.44 17.70
CA ASP A 29 -4.58 -0.09 16.55
C ASP A 29 -3.69 0.75 15.65
N SER A 30 -3.69 0.44 14.35
CA SER A 30 -2.94 1.26 13.39
C SER A 30 -3.33 2.72 13.60
N ARG A 31 -2.35 3.63 13.57
CA ARG A 31 -2.62 5.07 13.67
C ARG A 31 -3.74 5.47 12.70
N THR A 32 -3.76 4.86 11.51
CA THR A 32 -4.82 4.97 10.51
C THR A 32 -6.18 4.56 11.06
N ALA A 33 -6.35 3.35 11.61
CA ALA A 33 -7.62 2.87 12.16
C ALA A 33 -8.14 3.76 13.30
N SER A 34 -7.26 4.20 14.20
CA SER A 34 -7.64 5.13 15.27
C SER A 34 -8.14 6.46 14.72
N LEU A 35 -7.45 7.03 13.73
CA LEU A 35 -7.87 8.28 13.09
C LEU A 35 -9.16 8.09 12.28
N SER A 36 -9.36 6.93 11.64
CA SER A 36 -10.62 6.60 10.95
C SER A 36 -11.81 6.61 11.90
N ARG A 37 -11.67 6.00 13.08
CA ARG A 37 -12.72 6.05 14.12
C ARG A 37 -12.94 7.48 14.63
N GLN A 38 -11.87 8.24 14.87
CA GLN A 38 -12.01 9.63 15.31
C GLN A 38 -12.68 10.52 14.27
N LEU A 39 -12.42 10.30 12.98
CA LEU A 39 -13.12 10.98 11.89
C LEU A 39 -14.61 10.60 11.87
N GLY A 40 -14.97 9.34 12.07
CA GLY A 40 -16.37 8.89 11.99
C GLY A 40 -17.21 9.15 13.26
N GLN A 41 -16.57 9.17 14.43
CA GLN A 41 -17.26 9.12 15.73
C GLN A 41 -16.88 10.27 16.68
N GLY A 42 -15.94 11.14 16.28
CA GLY A 42 -15.52 12.27 17.10
C GLY A 42 -16.68 13.23 17.37
N MET A 43 -16.91 13.56 18.64
CA MET A 43 -18.03 14.44 19.04
C MET A 43 -17.89 15.84 18.43
N GLU A 44 -16.69 16.41 18.53
CA GLU A 44 -16.40 17.77 18.06
C GLU A 44 -15.97 17.79 16.59
N PRO A 45 -16.53 18.68 15.75
CA PRO A 45 -16.09 18.86 14.37
C PRO A 45 -14.59 19.08 14.24
N GLY A 46 -13.98 19.83 15.15
CA GLY A 46 -12.53 20.07 15.16
C GLY A 46 -11.70 18.80 15.44
N ALA A 47 -12.23 17.84 16.19
CA ALA A 47 -11.56 16.56 16.41
C ALA A 47 -11.63 15.69 15.14
N ARG A 48 -12.80 15.65 14.49
CA ARG A 48 -13.00 14.94 13.22
C ARG A 48 -12.15 15.54 12.09
N SER A 49 -12.08 16.87 11.98
CA SER A 49 -11.28 17.53 10.95
C SER A 49 -9.78 17.27 11.12
N ARG A 50 -9.25 17.29 12.35
CA ARG A 50 -7.87 16.89 12.64
C ARG A 50 -7.60 15.43 12.31
N ALA A 51 -8.57 14.55 12.57
CA ALA A 51 -8.47 13.15 12.20
C ALA A 51 -8.40 12.97 10.67
N ALA A 52 -9.22 13.69 9.90
CA ALA A 52 -9.11 13.72 8.43
C ALA A 52 -7.73 14.20 7.97
N SER A 53 -7.20 15.29 8.53
CA SER A 53 -5.84 15.75 8.19
C SER A 53 -4.77 14.70 8.50
N GLY A 54 -4.88 14.03 9.66
CA GLY A 54 -3.96 12.95 10.03
C GLY A 54 -4.02 11.76 9.08
N LEU A 55 -5.22 11.39 8.62
CA LEU A 55 -5.42 10.35 7.62
C LEU A 55 -4.80 10.73 6.28
N GLY A 56 -4.95 11.97 5.82
CA GLY A 56 -4.31 12.45 4.59
C GLY A 56 -2.78 12.36 4.64
N ALA A 57 -2.19 12.63 5.80
CA ALA A 57 -0.74 12.58 6.03
C ALA A 57 -0.19 11.17 6.33
N SER A 58 -1.04 10.14 6.39
CA SER A 58 -0.63 8.80 6.80
C SER A 58 0.18 8.03 5.76
N ASP A 59 0.14 8.46 4.48
CA ASP A 59 0.66 7.70 3.33
C ASP A 59 0.03 6.29 3.19
N ASP A 60 -1.09 6.05 3.88
CA ASP A 60 -1.73 4.73 3.98
C ASP A 60 -3.00 4.66 3.13
N PRO A 61 -3.10 3.75 2.13
CA PRO A 61 -4.30 3.63 1.31
C PRO A 61 -5.55 3.21 2.10
N GLU A 62 -5.41 2.68 3.32
CA GLU A 62 -6.53 2.46 4.24
C GLU A 62 -7.30 3.76 4.57
N ALA A 63 -6.65 4.92 4.48
CA ALA A 63 -7.26 6.22 4.73
C ALA A 63 -8.31 6.63 3.68
N LEU A 64 -8.26 6.07 2.46
CA LEU A 64 -9.11 6.51 1.35
C LEU A 64 -10.60 6.40 1.67
N GLY A 65 -11.05 5.23 2.16
CA GLY A 65 -12.45 4.98 2.48
C GLY A 65 -13.00 5.93 3.56
N PRO A 66 -12.37 6.01 4.74
CA PRO A 66 -12.74 6.95 5.79
C PRO A 66 -12.78 8.42 5.33
N LEU A 67 -11.81 8.85 4.51
CA LEU A 67 -11.80 10.20 3.95
C LEU A 67 -12.95 10.44 2.96
N CYS A 68 -13.28 9.45 2.12
CA CYS A 68 -14.45 9.52 1.23
C CYS A 68 -15.76 9.63 2.04
N GLU A 69 -15.88 8.96 3.19
CA GLU A 69 -17.02 9.14 4.10
C GLU A 69 -17.00 10.51 4.78
N GLY A 70 -15.82 11.03 5.15
CA GLY A 70 -15.67 12.38 5.70
C GLY A 70 -16.16 13.51 4.79
N LEU A 71 -16.20 13.30 3.46
CA LEU A 71 -16.83 14.23 2.51
C LEU A 71 -18.35 14.38 2.70
N LYS A 72 -18.98 13.51 3.49
CA LYS A 72 -20.41 13.51 3.79
C LYS A 72 -20.71 14.04 5.20
N ASP A 73 -19.69 14.47 5.94
CA ASP A 73 -19.86 14.99 7.31
C ASP A 73 -20.81 16.19 7.35
N THR A 74 -21.54 16.33 8.45
CA THR A 74 -22.49 17.43 8.65
C THR A 74 -21.78 18.78 8.77
N SER A 75 -20.56 18.81 9.30
CA SER A 75 -19.75 20.02 9.39
C SER A 75 -18.97 20.28 8.11
N GLU A 76 -19.12 21.49 7.57
CA GLU A 76 -18.35 21.98 6.43
C GLU A 76 -16.84 21.98 6.69
N GLN A 77 -16.42 22.24 7.93
CA GLN A 77 -15.01 22.16 8.34
C GLN A 77 -14.44 20.76 8.11
N VAL A 78 -15.20 19.72 8.46
CA VAL A 78 -14.78 18.33 8.28
C VAL A 78 -14.79 17.94 6.81
N ARG A 79 -15.81 18.35 6.04
CA ARG A 79 -15.85 18.10 4.60
C ARG A 79 -14.68 18.74 3.86
N ALA A 80 -14.34 19.99 4.21
CA ALA A 80 -13.17 20.69 3.65
C ALA A 80 -11.86 19.97 4.02
N ALA A 81 -11.70 19.56 5.28
CA ALA A 81 -10.52 18.82 5.72
C ALA A 81 -10.39 17.45 5.03
N ALA A 82 -11.49 16.71 4.88
CA ALA A 82 -11.52 15.43 4.16
C ALA A 82 -11.16 15.60 2.68
N ALA A 83 -11.69 16.63 2.02
CA ALA A 83 -11.35 16.95 0.64
C ALA A 83 -9.85 17.27 0.48
N GLN A 84 -9.30 18.17 1.30
CA GLN A 84 -7.87 18.49 1.31
C GLN A 84 -7.02 17.24 1.57
N ALA A 85 -7.41 16.44 2.56
CA ALA A 85 -6.71 15.22 2.93
C ALA A 85 -6.68 14.19 1.78
N LEU A 86 -7.72 14.08 0.95
CA LEU A 86 -7.69 13.24 -0.25
C LEU A 86 -6.65 13.72 -1.28
N GLY A 87 -6.52 15.05 -1.45
CA GLY A 87 -5.47 15.64 -2.28
C GLY A 87 -4.05 15.38 -1.75
N VAL A 88 -3.86 15.44 -0.43
CA VAL A 88 -2.58 15.15 0.24
C VAL A 88 -2.25 13.66 0.22
N LEU A 89 -3.27 12.80 0.40
CA LEU A 89 -3.12 11.36 0.32
C LEU A 89 -2.65 10.94 -1.08
N LYS A 90 -2.94 11.71 -2.13
CA LYS A 90 -2.49 11.44 -3.51
C LYS A 90 -2.93 10.07 -4.07
N GLU A 91 -4.01 9.52 -3.53
CA GLU A 91 -4.66 8.32 -4.09
C GLU A 91 -5.59 8.73 -5.24
N VAL A 92 -5.19 8.42 -6.48
CA VAL A 92 -5.95 8.79 -7.69
C VAL A 92 -7.38 8.25 -7.66
N ALA A 93 -7.62 7.12 -7.00
CA ALA A 93 -8.96 6.56 -6.80
C ALA A 93 -9.92 7.51 -6.05
N GLY A 94 -9.40 8.46 -5.25
CA GLY A 94 -10.19 9.45 -4.52
C GLY A 94 -10.91 10.49 -5.39
N VAL A 95 -10.53 10.62 -6.66
CA VAL A 95 -11.17 11.57 -7.60
C VAL A 95 -12.67 11.34 -7.71
N GLU A 96 -13.12 10.09 -7.71
CA GLU A 96 -14.54 9.77 -7.89
C GLU A 96 -15.38 10.13 -6.66
N CYS A 97 -14.83 9.95 -5.44
CA CYS A 97 -15.47 10.42 -4.21
C CYS A 97 -15.64 11.95 -4.22
N LEU A 98 -14.61 12.68 -4.66
CA LEU A 98 -14.64 14.15 -4.77
C LEU A 98 -15.67 14.61 -5.81
N LYS A 99 -15.67 14.00 -7.00
CA LYS A 99 -16.64 14.30 -8.06
C LYS A 99 -18.08 13.99 -7.68
N ALA A 100 -18.32 13.06 -6.76
CA ALA A 100 -19.67 12.78 -6.28
C ALA A 100 -20.28 13.95 -5.49
N ARG A 101 -19.47 14.91 -5.02
CA ARG A 101 -19.92 16.09 -4.25
C ARG A 101 -20.28 17.29 -5.13
N LYS A 102 -21.02 17.06 -6.23
CA LYS A 102 -21.33 18.09 -7.26
C LYS A 102 -22.12 19.32 -6.78
N GLY A 103 -22.63 19.30 -5.55
CA GLY A 103 -23.44 20.38 -4.97
C GLY A 103 -22.94 20.86 -3.62
N GLU A 104 -21.63 20.79 -3.34
CA GLU A 104 -21.08 21.27 -2.06
C GLU A 104 -21.44 22.76 -1.81
N PRO A 105 -22.29 23.06 -0.81
CA PRO A 105 -22.79 24.41 -0.58
C PRO A 105 -21.71 25.32 0.01
N ASP A 106 -20.88 24.79 0.90
CA ASP A 106 -19.84 25.57 1.57
C ASP A 106 -18.71 25.94 0.59
N SER A 107 -18.30 27.20 0.62
CA SER A 107 -17.33 27.74 -0.33
C SER A 107 -15.92 27.19 -0.08
N ALA A 108 -15.53 26.98 1.18
CA ALA A 108 -14.22 26.46 1.54
C ALA A 108 -14.10 24.97 1.18
N ALA A 109 -15.12 24.17 1.51
CA ALA A 109 -15.19 22.76 1.14
C ALA A 109 -15.22 22.58 -0.39
N ARG A 110 -16.00 23.41 -1.11
CA ARG A 110 -16.02 23.39 -2.58
C ARG A 110 -14.66 23.71 -3.18
N ALA A 111 -13.96 24.73 -2.67
CA ALA A 111 -12.61 25.07 -3.11
C ALA A 111 -11.62 23.91 -2.87
N ALA A 112 -11.68 23.28 -1.69
CA ALA A 112 -10.85 22.13 -1.35
C ALA A 112 -11.11 20.92 -2.27
N ILE A 113 -12.36 20.64 -2.62
CA ILE A 113 -12.75 19.58 -3.56
C ILE A 113 -12.15 19.85 -4.94
N LEU A 114 -12.34 21.04 -5.48
CA LEU A 114 -11.84 21.40 -6.82
C LEU A 114 -10.31 21.36 -6.88
N ALA A 115 -9.63 21.89 -5.86
CA ALA A 115 -8.18 21.84 -5.76
C ALA A 115 -7.67 20.39 -5.72
N SER A 116 -8.30 19.53 -4.94
CA SER A 116 -7.90 18.13 -4.81
C SER A 116 -8.18 17.33 -6.08
N ILE A 117 -9.31 17.58 -6.75
CA ILE A 117 -9.59 17.00 -8.08
C ILE A 117 -8.48 17.39 -9.06
N LYS A 118 -8.11 18.67 -9.13
CA LYS A 118 -7.04 19.15 -10.01
C LYS A 118 -5.71 18.46 -9.70
N THR A 119 -5.32 18.38 -8.43
CA THR A 119 -4.09 17.69 -8.00
C THR A 119 -4.09 16.23 -8.45
N LEU A 120 -5.17 15.49 -8.16
CA LEU A 120 -5.23 14.05 -8.47
C LEU A 120 -5.35 13.79 -9.98
N GLN A 121 -6.03 14.65 -10.74
CA GLN A 121 -6.07 14.58 -12.21
C GLN A 121 -4.69 14.82 -12.81
N SER A 122 -3.95 15.81 -12.30
CA SER A 122 -2.59 16.07 -12.75
C SER A 122 -1.67 14.86 -12.51
N LEU A 123 -1.81 14.14 -11.39
CA LEU A 123 -1.07 12.90 -11.15
C LEU A 123 -1.43 11.81 -12.16
N LYS A 124 -2.73 11.67 -12.49
CA LYS A 124 -3.22 10.68 -13.47
C LYS A 124 -2.74 10.96 -14.90
N GLU A 125 -2.55 12.22 -15.25
CA GLU A 125 -2.18 12.67 -16.60
C GLU A 125 -0.68 12.64 -16.87
N GLN A 126 0.16 12.41 -15.85
CA GLN A 126 1.60 12.26 -16.03
C GLN A 126 1.92 11.06 -16.94
N PRO A 127 2.89 11.20 -17.87
CA PRO A 127 3.32 10.08 -18.69
C PRO A 127 3.92 9.00 -17.79
N PRO A 128 3.57 7.72 -18.00
CA PRO A 128 4.14 6.64 -17.20
C PRO A 128 5.63 6.47 -17.50
N ARG A 129 6.37 6.01 -16.50
CA ARG A 129 7.77 5.57 -16.63
C ARG A 129 7.85 4.12 -17.08
N PHE A 130 6.91 3.29 -16.61
CA PHE A 130 6.76 1.90 -17.01
C PHE A 130 5.31 1.46 -16.89
N TYR A 131 4.97 0.35 -17.55
CA TYR A 131 3.66 -0.25 -17.50
C TYR A 131 3.72 -1.53 -16.67
N VAL A 132 2.77 -1.73 -15.76
CA VAL A 132 2.83 -2.86 -14.82
C VAL A 132 1.49 -3.56 -14.63
N GLN A 133 1.46 -4.87 -14.77
CA GLN A 133 0.35 -5.69 -14.33
C GLN A 133 0.66 -6.32 -12.96
N LEU A 134 0.01 -5.83 -11.91
CA LEU A 134 0.00 -6.50 -10.61
C LEU A 134 -1.09 -7.57 -10.60
N VAL A 135 -0.67 -8.83 -10.52
CA VAL A 135 -1.55 -9.98 -10.31
C VAL A 135 -1.98 -10.02 -8.84
N ASP A 136 -3.20 -10.51 -8.59
CA ASP A 136 -3.74 -10.71 -7.25
C ASP A 136 -2.72 -11.44 -6.35
N VAL A 137 -2.52 -10.92 -5.15
CA VAL A 137 -1.53 -11.43 -4.21
C VAL A 137 -2.01 -12.78 -3.68
N LYS A 138 -1.17 -13.81 -3.79
CA LYS A 138 -1.52 -15.14 -3.29
C LYS A 138 -1.16 -15.28 -1.82
N ASP A 139 -2.15 -15.57 -0.99
CA ASP A 139 -1.93 -16.00 0.39
C ASP A 139 -1.60 -17.50 0.43
N ARG A 140 -0.38 -17.85 0.85
CA ARG A 140 0.02 -19.24 1.14
C ARG A 140 -0.01 -19.58 2.61
N THR A 141 -0.22 -18.60 3.49
CA THR A 141 -0.45 -18.81 4.94
C THR A 141 -1.83 -19.40 5.18
N GLY A 142 -2.82 -19.03 4.36
CA GLY A 142 -4.23 -19.40 4.51
C GLY A 142 -4.91 -18.72 5.70
N GLN A 143 -4.27 -17.73 6.33
CA GLN A 143 -4.71 -17.08 7.56
C GLN A 143 -5.08 -15.61 7.36
N LEU A 144 -4.76 -15.01 6.21
CA LEU A 144 -5.00 -13.60 5.97
C LEU A 144 -6.44 -13.35 5.54
N SER A 145 -7.07 -12.35 6.15
CA SER A 145 -8.41 -11.94 5.74
C SER A 145 -8.39 -11.30 4.34
N PRO A 146 -9.48 -11.38 3.57
CA PRO A 146 -9.58 -10.69 2.28
C PRO A 146 -9.32 -9.17 2.37
N GLU A 147 -9.64 -8.56 3.51
CA GLU A 147 -9.39 -7.14 3.75
C GLU A 147 -7.89 -6.84 3.88
N VAL A 148 -7.13 -7.68 4.60
CA VAL A 148 -5.67 -7.56 4.71
C VAL A 148 -5.01 -7.71 3.34
N LEU A 149 -5.44 -8.68 2.53
CA LEU A 149 -4.93 -8.85 1.16
C LEU A 149 -5.24 -7.64 0.27
N ARG A 150 -6.48 -7.13 0.32
CA ARG A 150 -6.88 -5.93 -0.42
C ARG A 150 -6.02 -4.72 -0.08
N PHE A 151 -5.74 -4.48 1.20
CA PHE A 151 -4.90 -3.35 1.60
C PHE A 151 -3.41 -3.58 1.31
N THR A 152 -2.95 -4.83 1.34
CA THR A 152 -1.61 -5.21 0.88
C THR A 152 -1.42 -4.85 -0.60
N GLU A 153 -2.36 -5.25 -1.45
CA GLU A 153 -2.36 -4.89 -2.87
C GLU A 153 -2.48 -3.38 -3.09
N ALA A 154 -3.32 -2.69 -2.31
CA ALA A 154 -3.44 -1.24 -2.40
C ALA A 154 -2.11 -0.53 -2.09
N ARG A 155 -1.35 -1.01 -1.09
CA ARG A 155 -0.02 -0.49 -0.77
C ARG A 155 0.98 -0.73 -1.89
N MET A 156 0.96 -1.92 -2.50
CA MET A 156 1.79 -2.21 -3.67
C MET A 156 1.45 -1.28 -4.86
N ARG A 157 0.16 -1.13 -5.18
CA ARG A 157 -0.31 -0.24 -6.27
C ARG A 157 0.02 1.23 -6.01
N ARG A 158 -0.08 1.68 -4.76
CA ARG A 158 0.34 3.02 -4.34
C ARG A 158 1.82 3.21 -4.62
N LYS A 159 2.67 2.30 -4.14
CA LYS A 159 4.12 2.38 -4.35
C LYS A 159 4.48 2.37 -5.83
N LEU A 160 3.87 1.50 -6.63
CA LEU A 160 4.02 1.49 -8.08
C LEU A 160 3.67 2.85 -8.70
N SER A 161 2.55 3.45 -8.30
CA SER A 161 2.13 4.76 -8.80
C SER A 161 3.10 5.87 -8.39
N GLN A 162 3.66 5.82 -7.17
CA GLN A 162 4.70 6.75 -6.70
C GLN A 162 6.00 6.64 -7.53
N LEU A 163 6.34 5.43 -7.99
CA LEU A 163 7.48 5.18 -8.88
C LEU A 163 7.20 5.57 -10.34
N GLY A 164 5.99 6.04 -10.65
CA GLY A 164 5.58 6.47 -11.99
C GLY A 164 5.02 5.35 -12.87
N ALA A 165 4.59 4.24 -12.27
CA ALA A 165 3.95 3.16 -13.02
C ALA A 165 2.55 3.55 -13.51
N MET A 166 2.22 3.20 -14.75
CA MET A 166 0.83 2.99 -15.12
C MET A 166 0.45 1.53 -14.83
N VAL A 167 -0.54 1.35 -13.95
CA VAL A 167 -0.98 0.01 -13.55
C VAL A 167 -2.05 -0.50 -14.50
N ALA A 168 -1.79 -1.66 -15.10
CA ALA A 168 -2.67 -2.34 -16.04
C ALA A 168 -3.97 -2.81 -15.35
N PRO A 169 -5.09 -2.87 -16.10
CA PRO A 169 -6.30 -3.53 -15.64
C PRO A 169 -6.04 -5.01 -15.30
N ALA A 170 -6.73 -5.52 -14.26
CA ALA A 170 -6.56 -6.90 -13.79
C ALA A 170 -6.77 -7.96 -14.90
N ARG A 171 -7.69 -7.70 -15.83
CA ARG A 171 -8.05 -8.62 -16.94
C ARG A 171 -7.71 -8.04 -18.31
N GLU A 172 -6.50 -7.51 -18.46
CA GLU A 172 -6.00 -7.04 -19.75
C GLU A 172 -5.51 -8.19 -20.64
N ASN A 173 -5.73 -8.07 -21.96
CA ASN A 173 -5.19 -8.99 -22.96
C ASN A 173 -3.89 -8.47 -23.60
N LYS A 174 -3.13 -9.37 -24.23
CA LYS A 174 -1.82 -9.06 -24.83
C LYS A 174 -1.86 -7.90 -25.85
N SER A 175 -2.91 -7.83 -26.69
CA SER A 175 -3.02 -6.78 -27.71
C SER A 175 -3.22 -5.39 -27.10
N ALA A 176 -4.08 -5.29 -26.08
CA ALA A 176 -4.29 -4.05 -25.34
C ALA A 176 -3.00 -3.57 -24.67
N ALA A 177 -2.28 -4.48 -24.00
CA ALA A 177 -1.00 -4.19 -23.37
C ALA A 177 0.04 -3.66 -24.38
N GLN A 178 0.19 -4.34 -25.52
CA GLN A 178 1.09 -3.89 -26.59
C GLN A 178 0.72 -2.51 -27.13
N GLY A 179 -0.58 -2.19 -27.20
CA GLY A 179 -1.06 -0.86 -27.58
C GLY A 179 -0.60 0.23 -26.62
N VAL A 180 -0.70 0.00 -25.31
CA VAL A 180 -0.24 0.92 -24.27
C VAL A 180 1.27 1.11 -24.33
N LEU A 181 2.03 0.00 -24.38
CA LEU A 181 3.49 0.03 -24.43
C LEU A 181 4.00 0.80 -25.65
N ARG A 182 3.43 0.57 -26.84
CA ARG A 182 3.78 1.34 -28.05
C ARG A 182 3.40 2.81 -27.95
N LYS A 183 2.23 3.12 -27.38
CA LYS A 183 1.75 4.50 -27.25
C LYS A 183 2.68 5.34 -26.39
N TYR A 184 3.19 4.78 -25.30
CA TYR A 184 4.02 5.51 -24.34
C TYR A 184 5.52 5.26 -24.50
N GLY A 185 5.92 4.25 -25.28
CA GLY A 185 7.33 3.91 -25.48
C GLY A 185 8.02 3.39 -24.22
N VAL A 186 7.28 2.69 -23.36
CA VAL A 186 7.76 2.25 -22.04
C VAL A 186 7.92 0.73 -21.96
N ARG A 187 8.73 0.25 -21.00
CA ARG A 187 8.83 -1.18 -20.68
C ARG A 187 7.62 -1.66 -19.89
N GLY A 188 7.33 -2.95 -20.03
CA GLY A 188 6.21 -3.62 -19.39
C GLY A 188 6.67 -4.71 -18.43
N PHE A 189 6.06 -4.75 -17.24
CA PHE A 189 6.32 -5.77 -16.22
C PHE A 189 5.01 -6.42 -15.75
N ARG A 190 5.07 -7.70 -15.40
CA ARG A 190 4.02 -8.42 -14.71
C ARG A 190 4.57 -8.93 -13.39
N LEU A 191 3.90 -8.57 -12.30
CA LEU A 191 4.32 -8.88 -10.95
C LEU A 191 3.39 -9.91 -10.34
N GLN A 192 3.96 -10.97 -9.77
CA GLN A 192 3.24 -12.00 -9.05
C GLN A 192 3.81 -12.11 -7.65
N ALA A 193 3.05 -11.68 -6.65
CA ALA A 193 3.46 -11.74 -5.26
C ALA A 193 2.78 -12.89 -4.53
N GLU A 194 3.54 -13.57 -3.67
CA GLU A 194 3.04 -14.62 -2.78
C GLU A 194 3.50 -14.33 -1.33
N ILE A 195 2.62 -14.62 -0.37
CA ILE A 195 2.89 -14.42 1.07
C ILE A 195 2.96 -15.79 1.74
N HIS A 196 4.04 -16.05 2.46
CA HIS A 196 4.30 -17.30 3.18
C HIS A 196 4.57 -17.03 4.66
N ASP A 197 4.30 -18.02 5.50
CA ASP A 197 4.78 -18.03 6.89
C ASP A 197 6.27 -18.38 6.92
N THR A 198 7.01 -17.79 7.86
CA THR A 198 8.41 -18.19 8.12
C THR A 198 8.48 -19.19 9.25
N GLU A 199 9.53 -20.03 9.28
CA GLU A 199 9.78 -20.96 10.39
C GLU A 199 9.92 -20.25 11.76
N SER A 200 10.32 -18.98 11.74
CA SER A 200 10.51 -18.14 12.91
C SER A 200 9.25 -17.42 13.40
N GLY A 201 8.08 -17.66 12.80
CA GLY A 201 6.82 -17.04 13.19
C GLY A 201 6.62 -15.62 12.66
N GLY A 202 7.18 -15.31 11.49
CA GLY A 202 6.99 -14.08 10.73
C GLY A 202 6.37 -14.32 9.36
N LEU A 203 6.42 -13.32 8.49
CA LEU A 203 5.98 -13.40 7.10
C LEU A 203 7.16 -13.26 6.15
N GLN A 204 7.09 -13.97 5.04
CA GLN A 204 7.93 -13.82 3.87
C GLN A 204 7.05 -13.40 2.68
N VAL A 205 7.47 -12.38 1.95
CA VAL A 205 6.82 -11.94 0.71
C VAL A 205 7.81 -12.18 -0.42
N THR A 206 7.43 -13.00 -1.38
CA THR A 206 8.17 -13.19 -2.64
C THR A 206 7.46 -12.45 -3.77
N MET A 207 8.23 -11.98 -4.75
CA MET A 207 7.70 -11.35 -5.95
C MET A 207 8.47 -11.80 -7.18
N ALA A 208 7.80 -12.54 -8.05
CA ALA A 208 8.33 -12.83 -9.38
C ALA A 208 8.07 -11.63 -10.31
N CYS A 209 9.13 -11.18 -10.99
CA CYS A 209 9.06 -10.16 -12.02
C CYS A 209 9.20 -10.81 -13.40
N ILE A 210 8.28 -10.47 -14.29
CA ILE A 210 8.14 -11.09 -15.59
C ILE A 210 7.99 -9.97 -16.63
N SER A 211 8.60 -10.12 -17.80
CA SER A 211 8.35 -9.20 -18.91
C SER A 211 6.86 -9.18 -19.28
N TYR A 212 6.34 -8.02 -19.66
CA TYR A 212 4.95 -7.86 -20.08
C TYR A 212 4.89 -7.17 -21.44
N PRO A 213 4.18 -7.75 -22.42
CA PRO A 213 3.20 -8.83 -22.30
C PRO A 213 3.71 -10.23 -22.71
N ASP A 214 5.00 -10.38 -22.98
CA ASP A 214 5.57 -11.64 -23.49
C ASP A 214 5.80 -12.72 -22.43
N GLN A 215 5.76 -12.34 -21.16
CA GLN A 215 5.78 -13.25 -20.01
C GLN A 215 7.07 -14.06 -19.84
N THR A 216 8.21 -13.50 -20.22
CA THR A 216 9.53 -14.06 -19.90
C THR A 216 9.90 -13.75 -18.45
N LEU A 217 10.21 -14.76 -17.64
CA LEU A 217 10.67 -14.56 -16.26
C LEU A 217 11.99 -13.78 -16.25
N LEU A 218 12.02 -12.69 -15.50
CA LEU A 218 13.23 -11.87 -15.30
C LEU A 218 13.97 -12.30 -14.03
N GLY A 219 13.22 -12.70 -13.00
CA GLY A 219 13.74 -13.19 -11.73
C GLY A 219 12.72 -13.00 -10.61
N ASP A 220 13.17 -13.17 -9.37
CA ASP A 220 12.38 -12.96 -8.16
C ASP A 220 13.15 -12.16 -7.13
N VAL A 221 12.40 -11.47 -6.27
CA VAL A 221 12.89 -10.83 -5.05
C VAL A 221 12.11 -11.35 -3.86
N GLU A 222 12.74 -11.33 -2.69
CA GLU A 222 12.17 -11.85 -1.45
C GLU A 222 12.50 -10.94 -0.27
N LEU A 223 11.51 -10.71 0.59
CA LEU A 223 11.69 -10.05 1.88
C LEU A 223 11.03 -10.85 2.99
N HIS A 224 11.58 -10.78 4.19
CA HIS A 224 10.97 -11.35 5.39
C HIS A 224 10.94 -10.34 6.54
N ALA A 225 9.96 -10.47 7.42
CA ALA A 225 9.90 -9.75 8.68
C ALA A 225 9.14 -10.56 9.74
N GLY A 226 9.40 -10.30 11.01
CA GLY A 226 8.72 -10.97 12.14
C GLY A 226 8.61 -10.06 13.35
N GLY A 227 8.02 -10.58 14.44
CA GLY A 227 7.90 -9.86 15.71
C GLY A 227 6.72 -8.88 15.79
N ALA A 228 5.80 -8.91 14.83
CA ALA A 228 4.55 -8.15 14.86
C ALA A 228 3.42 -8.96 14.23
N LYS A 229 2.18 -8.45 14.30
CA LYS A 229 1.03 -9.09 13.68
C LYS A 229 1.16 -9.08 12.14
N PRO A 230 0.61 -10.08 11.42
CA PRO A 230 0.67 -10.16 9.97
C PRO A 230 0.30 -8.85 9.24
N GLU A 231 -0.77 -8.19 9.67
CA GLU A 231 -1.24 -6.92 9.09
C GLU A 231 -0.25 -5.77 9.25
N ASP A 232 0.53 -5.74 10.33
CA ASP A 232 1.54 -4.73 10.58
C ASP A 232 2.84 -5.03 9.83
N LEU A 233 3.20 -6.30 9.71
CA LEU A 233 4.33 -6.72 8.87
C LEU A 233 4.06 -6.36 7.40
N LEU A 234 2.85 -6.59 6.90
CA LEU A 234 2.49 -6.31 5.51
C LEU A 234 2.45 -4.82 5.18
N LYS A 235 2.20 -3.93 6.15
CA LYS A 235 2.37 -2.48 5.97
C LYS A 235 3.78 -2.09 5.56
N VAL A 236 4.78 -2.85 6.05
CA VAL A 236 6.19 -2.61 5.76
C VAL A 236 6.66 -3.40 4.55
N LEU A 237 6.31 -4.69 4.47
CA LEU A 237 6.79 -5.58 3.41
C LEU A 237 6.21 -5.22 2.03
N ALA A 238 4.93 -4.86 1.96
CA ALA A 238 4.24 -4.62 0.68
C ALA A 238 4.83 -3.47 -0.16
N PRO A 239 5.09 -2.26 0.38
CA PRO A 239 5.79 -1.23 -0.38
C PRO A 239 7.26 -1.60 -0.64
N ARG A 240 7.95 -2.20 0.33
CA ARG A 240 9.38 -2.51 0.20
C ARG A 240 9.69 -3.55 -0.88
N ILE A 241 8.84 -4.56 -1.07
CA ILE A 241 9.06 -5.57 -2.11
C ILE A 241 8.94 -4.96 -3.52
N ILE A 242 8.13 -3.90 -3.67
CA ILE A 242 8.03 -3.15 -4.92
C ILE A 242 9.30 -2.32 -5.16
N GLU A 243 9.84 -1.70 -4.11
CA GLU A 243 11.12 -0.96 -4.18
C GLU A 243 12.28 -1.92 -4.53
N GLU A 244 12.37 -3.05 -3.84
CA GLU A 244 13.38 -4.09 -4.11
C GLU A 244 13.29 -4.61 -5.55
N ALA A 245 12.08 -4.84 -6.07
CA ALA A 245 11.87 -5.25 -7.46
C ALA A 245 12.26 -4.13 -8.45
N ALA A 246 11.92 -2.88 -8.16
CA ALA A 246 12.27 -1.75 -9.01
C ALA A 246 13.78 -1.58 -9.15
N ASP A 247 14.51 -1.73 -8.03
CA ASP A 247 15.97 -1.65 -8.00
C ASP A 247 16.60 -2.85 -8.71
N THR A 248 16.16 -4.07 -8.37
CA THR A 248 16.73 -5.33 -8.92
C THR A 248 16.53 -5.46 -10.42
N PHE A 249 15.38 -5.04 -10.95
CA PHE A 249 15.04 -5.15 -12.37
C PHE A 249 15.17 -3.82 -13.13
N GLU A 250 15.83 -2.84 -12.49
CA GLU A 250 16.21 -1.54 -13.04
C GLU A 250 15.05 -0.78 -13.70
N TRP A 251 13.86 -0.66 -13.09
CA TRP A 251 12.70 -0.04 -13.74
C TRP A 251 12.88 1.45 -14.10
N ASP A 252 13.92 2.08 -13.55
CA ASP A 252 14.26 3.48 -13.76
C ASP A 252 15.05 3.78 -15.06
N THR A 253 15.52 2.74 -15.76
CA THR A 253 16.31 2.83 -17.01
C THR A 253 15.48 2.67 -18.29
#